data_AF-A0AAU8JAJ1-F1
#
_entry.id   AF-A0AAU8JAJ1-F1
#
_cell.length_a   1.000
_cell.length_b   1.000
_cell.length_c   1.000
_cell.angle_alpha   90.00
_cell.angle_beta   90.00
_cell.angle_gamma   90.00
#
_symmetry.space_group_name_H-M   'P 1'
#
loop_
_entity.id
_entity.type
_entity.pdbx_description
1 polymer ?
#
loop_
_entity_poly.entity_id
_entity_poly.type
_entity_poly.pdbx_seq_one_letter_code
_entity_poly.pdbx_strand_id
1 'polypeptide(L)'
;MTLPLKWDDRRDRRKAEKIADIIRQDIKHDFLGLQPPAFDPTLQKYRPGLKIAVAPKIPSLLDAWVKFVDFKTQQGKVQETTLTDAYPRVDKMLTKVDPELLRLSNSKELLSFLTKHYKPSTLVFYYTKISACANWAVKQDIWEKNPYSRDLAILKSQCENPEKSGKAYSDSEAMTILKAIATDRFTSPYAYIKHSYYGQFLKFLFLTGA
;
A
#
# COMPACT_ATOMS: atom_id res chain seq x y z
N MET A 1 -40.42 -21.77 15.70
CA MET A 1 -40.27 -23.23 15.88
C MET A 1 -38.79 -23.56 15.85
N THR A 2 -38.17 -23.73 17.01
CA THR A 2 -36.77 -24.12 17.16
C THR A 2 -36.67 -25.65 17.18
N LEU A 3 -36.06 -26.24 16.16
CA LEU A 3 -35.72 -27.67 16.15
C LEU A 3 -34.71 -27.94 17.29
N PRO A 4 -34.91 -28.95 18.15
CA PRO A 4 -33.92 -29.29 19.15
C PRO A 4 -32.74 -29.99 18.46
N LEU A 5 -31.54 -29.38 18.50
CA LEU A 5 -30.30 -30.08 18.18
C LEU A 5 -30.18 -31.28 19.13
N LYS A 6 -30.23 -32.48 18.59
CA LYS A 6 -29.99 -33.72 19.33
C LYS A 6 -28.48 -33.93 19.43
N TRP A 7 -27.89 -33.47 20.54
CA TRP A 7 -26.45 -33.39 20.77
C TRP A 7 -25.72 -34.73 20.98
N ASP A 8 -26.37 -35.89 20.84
CA ASP A 8 -25.75 -37.17 21.18
C ASP A 8 -26.31 -38.32 20.32
N ASP A 9 -25.87 -38.39 19.06
CA ASP A 9 -26.01 -39.61 18.26
C ASP A 9 -24.91 -40.59 18.68
N ARG A 10 -25.31 -41.81 19.08
CA ARG A 10 -24.41 -42.93 19.41
C ARG A 10 -23.36 -43.17 18.31
N ARG A 11 -23.68 -42.86 17.06
CA ARG A 11 -22.76 -42.96 15.92
C ARG A 11 -21.65 -41.93 15.98
N ASP A 12 -21.94 -40.69 16.35
CA ASP A 12 -20.96 -39.62 16.42
C ASP A 12 -20.06 -39.76 17.64
N ARG A 13 -20.61 -40.21 18.77
CA ARG A 13 -19.82 -40.60 19.95
C ARG A 13 -18.78 -41.68 19.62
N ARG A 14 -19.17 -42.73 18.90
CA ARG A 14 -18.23 -43.79 18.47
C ARG A 14 -17.14 -43.28 17.52
N LYS A 15 -17.44 -42.30 16.66
CA LYS A 15 -16.42 -41.68 15.79
C LYS A 15 -15.44 -40.86 16.62
N ALA A 16 -15.92 -40.09 17.59
CA ALA A 16 -15.09 -39.32 18.50
C ALA A 16 -14.18 -40.22 19.35
N GLU A 17 -14.71 -41.32 19.89
CA GLU A 17 -13.93 -42.32 20.63
C GLU A 17 -12.79 -42.91 19.77
N LYS A 18 -13.07 -43.29 18.53
CA LYS A 18 -12.03 -43.78 17.60
C LYS A 18 -10.94 -42.75 17.33
N ILE A 19 -11.29 -41.49 17.13
CA ILE A 19 -10.30 -40.42 16.91
C ILE A 19 -9.44 -40.21 18.16
N ALA A 20 -10.06 -40.22 19.34
CA ALA A 20 -9.34 -40.10 20.61
C ALA A 20 -8.35 -41.26 20.81
N ASP A 21 -8.71 -42.48 20.41
CA ASP A 21 -7.81 -43.63 20.51
C ASP A 21 -6.60 -43.52 19.58
N ILE A 22 -6.78 -42.99 18.36
CA ILE A 22 -5.67 -42.72 17.43
C ILE A 22 -4.72 -41.68 18.03
N ILE A 23 -5.26 -40.58 18.58
CA ILE A 23 -4.46 -39.53 19.24
C ILE A 23 -3.64 -40.12 20.40
N ARG A 24 -4.26 -40.95 21.24
CA ARG A 24 -3.58 -41.61 22.37
C ARG A 24 -2.45 -42.52 21.91
N GLN A 25 -2.65 -43.26 20.82
CA GLN A 25 -1.62 -44.14 20.27
C GLN A 25 -0.42 -43.35 19.74
N ASP A 26 -0.65 -42.25 19.03
CA ASP A 26 0.42 -41.40 18.52
C ASP A 26 1.21 -40.72 19.65
N ILE A 27 0.53 -40.23 20.68
CA ILE A 27 1.21 -39.67 21.87
C ILE A 27 2.07 -40.74 22.56
N LYS A 28 1.57 -41.98 22.66
CA LYS A 28 2.32 -43.08 23.26
C LYS A 28 3.53 -43.46 22.40
N HIS A 29 3.41 -43.45 21.08
CA HIS A 29 4.52 -43.69 20.16
C HIS A 29 5.66 -42.69 20.41
N ASP A 30 5.31 -41.42 20.56
CA ASP A 30 6.27 -40.34 20.80
C ASP A 30 6.89 -40.41 22.20
N PHE A 31 6.09 -40.75 23.20
CA PHE A 31 6.59 -40.98 24.57
C PHE A 31 7.59 -42.14 24.63
N LEU A 32 7.42 -43.17 23.79
CA LEU A 32 8.35 -44.30 23.69
C LEU A 32 9.62 -43.97 22.87
N GLY A 33 9.76 -42.73 22.38
CA GLY A 33 10.94 -42.28 21.64
C GLY A 33 11.08 -42.92 20.25
N LEU A 34 10.00 -43.50 19.72
CA LEU A 34 10.00 -44.13 18.40
C LEU A 34 10.05 -43.05 17.31
N GLN A 35 10.92 -43.24 16.31
CA GLN A 35 11.11 -42.29 15.21
C GLN A 35 10.44 -42.79 13.93
N PRO A 36 9.83 -41.90 13.13
CA PRO A 36 9.61 -40.46 13.40
C PRO A 36 8.48 -40.20 14.41
N PRO A 37 8.42 -39.01 15.03
CA PRO A 37 7.28 -38.62 15.87
C PRO A 37 5.97 -38.69 15.07
N ALA A 38 4.97 -39.33 15.67
CA ALA A 38 3.68 -39.67 15.09
C ALA A 38 2.57 -38.69 15.49
N PHE A 39 2.70 -37.98 16.63
CA PHE A 39 1.69 -37.03 17.08
C PHE A 39 1.71 -35.74 16.26
N ASP A 40 0.55 -35.33 15.78
CA ASP A 40 0.38 -34.03 15.09
C ASP A 40 -0.16 -32.98 16.07
N PRO A 41 0.67 -32.04 16.57
CA PRO A 41 0.24 -30.99 17.49
C PRO A 41 -0.76 -30.01 16.88
N THR A 42 -0.87 -29.95 15.54
CA THR A 42 -1.86 -29.10 14.85
C THR A 42 -3.25 -29.71 14.81
N LEU A 43 -3.37 -31.00 15.19
CA LEU A 43 -4.57 -31.82 15.15
C LEU A 43 -5.21 -31.95 13.76
N GLN A 44 -4.54 -31.50 12.69
CA GLN A 44 -5.05 -31.55 11.33
C GLN A 44 -5.18 -32.99 10.84
N LYS A 45 -4.22 -33.86 11.23
CA LYS A 45 -4.23 -35.31 10.98
C LYS A 45 -5.50 -36.00 11.46
N TYR A 46 -6.10 -35.52 12.55
CA TYR A 46 -7.21 -36.18 13.25
C TYR A 46 -8.59 -35.63 12.90
N ARG A 47 -8.67 -34.55 12.11
CA ARG A 47 -9.95 -33.94 11.73
C ARG A 47 -10.62 -34.72 10.59
N PRO A 48 -11.84 -35.27 10.79
CA PRO A 48 -12.54 -35.97 9.73
C PRO A 48 -12.98 -34.98 8.64
N GLY A 49 -12.38 -35.10 7.45
CA GLY A 49 -12.95 -34.63 6.18
C GLY A 49 -12.83 -33.15 5.83
N LEU A 50 -12.33 -32.27 6.70
CA LEU A 50 -12.03 -30.88 6.34
C LEU A 50 -10.62 -30.78 5.75
N LYS A 51 -10.44 -31.33 4.54
CA LYS A 51 -9.41 -30.81 3.62
C LYS A 51 -9.86 -29.41 3.21
N ILE A 52 -9.66 -28.42 4.07
CA ILE A 52 -9.68 -27.03 3.65
C ILE A 52 -8.48 -26.93 2.72
N ALA A 53 -8.70 -27.12 1.41
CA ALA A 53 -7.79 -26.62 0.42
C ALA A 53 -7.72 -25.12 0.69
N VAL A 54 -6.70 -24.67 1.42
CA VAL A 54 -6.40 -23.26 1.57
C VAL A 54 -6.05 -22.83 0.15
N ALA A 55 -7.03 -22.30 -0.57
CA ALA A 55 -6.77 -21.66 -1.86
C ALA A 55 -5.61 -20.70 -1.64
N PRO A 56 -4.62 -20.65 -2.55
CA PRO A 56 -3.46 -19.76 -2.37
C PRO A 56 -4.01 -18.36 -2.09
N LYS A 57 -3.70 -17.85 -0.89
CA LYS A 57 -4.24 -16.58 -0.42
C LYS A 57 -3.66 -15.51 -1.33
N ILE A 58 -4.48 -14.99 -2.24
CA ILE A 58 -4.10 -13.91 -3.15
C ILE A 58 -3.56 -12.77 -2.28
N PRO A 59 -2.30 -12.33 -2.48
CA PRO A 59 -1.71 -11.31 -1.64
C PRO A 59 -2.53 -10.02 -1.68
N SER A 60 -2.72 -9.39 -0.52
CA SER A 60 -3.36 -8.08 -0.45
C SER A 60 -2.49 -6.99 -1.10
N LEU A 61 -3.06 -5.80 -1.29
CA LEU A 61 -2.29 -4.66 -1.80
C LEU A 61 -1.08 -4.33 -0.90
N LEU A 62 -1.22 -4.44 0.43
CA LEU A 62 -0.12 -4.19 1.35
C LEU A 62 0.99 -5.24 1.21
N ASP A 63 0.63 -6.52 1.09
CA ASP A 63 1.60 -7.60 0.91
C ASP A 63 2.37 -7.44 -0.41
N ALA A 64 1.67 -7.07 -1.49
CA ALA A 64 2.29 -6.79 -2.77
C ALA A 64 3.17 -5.54 -2.71
N TRP A 65 2.75 -4.52 -1.97
CA TRP A 65 3.50 -3.26 -1.80
C TRP A 65 4.85 -3.48 -1.13
N VAL A 66 4.90 -4.23 -0.04
CA VAL A 66 6.16 -4.56 0.66
C VAL A 66 7.14 -5.25 -0.29
N LYS A 67 6.68 -6.29 -1.00
CA LYS A 67 7.53 -7.02 -1.96
C LYS A 67 7.98 -6.14 -3.13
N PHE A 68 7.11 -5.24 -3.59
CA PHE A 68 7.43 -4.29 -4.66
C PHE A 68 8.52 -3.30 -4.23
N VAL A 69 8.44 -2.77 -3.02
CA VAL A 69 9.44 -1.85 -2.47
C VAL A 69 10.77 -2.56 -2.27
N ASP A 70 10.77 -3.78 -1.73
CA ASP A 70 12.00 -4.59 -1.58
C ASP A 70 12.66 -4.84 -2.94
N PHE A 71 11.88 -5.28 -3.94
CA PHE A 71 12.36 -5.46 -5.30
C PHE A 71 12.96 -4.18 -5.88
N LYS A 72 12.28 -3.04 -5.71
CA LYS A 72 12.74 -1.75 -6.22
C LYS A 72 14.02 -1.25 -5.55
N THR A 73 14.16 -1.53 -4.26
CA THR A 73 15.35 -1.22 -3.48
C THR A 73 16.52 -2.07 -3.95
N GLN A 74 16.32 -3.37 -4.12
CA GLN A 74 17.34 -4.30 -4.64
C GLN A 74 17.77 -3.98 -6.08
N GLN A 75 16.87 -3.48 -6.92
CA GLN A 75 17.22 -3.08 -8.28
C GLN A 75 18.24 -1.93 -8.34
N GLY A 76 18.35 -1.09 -7.30
CA GLY A 76 19.30 0.03 -7.26
C GLY A 76 19.09 1.13 -8.31
N LYS A 77 17.97 1.11 -9.06
CA LYS A 77 17.66 2.08 -10.13
C LYS A 77 16.71 3.19 -9.69
N VAL A 78 16.31 3.21 -8.42
CA VAL A 78 15.34 4.16 -7.88
C VAL A 78 16.10 5.29 -7.18
N GLN A 79 15.69 6.53 -7.43
CA GLN A 79 16.27 7.69 -6.73
C GLN A 79 16.02 7.59 -5.22
N GLU A 80 17.01 8.03 -4.45
CA GLU A 80 16.97 8.02 -2.98
C GLU A 80 15.74 8.73 -2.42
N THR A 81 15.38 9.89 -2.97
CA THR A 81 14.17 10.65 -2.58
C THR A 81 12.88 9.85 -2.73
N THR A 82 12.82 8.94 -3.71
CA THR A 82 11.65 8.07 -3.88
C THR A 82 11.57 7.01 -2.78
N LEU A 83 12.72 6.49 -2.35
CA LEU A 83 12.82 5.50 -1.27
C LEU A 83 12.58 6.14 0.10
N THR A 84 13.10 7.34 0.34
CA THR A 84 13.06 7.99 1.67
C THR A 84 11.79 8.81 1.92
N ASP A 85 11.17 9.36 0.87
CA ASP A 85 9.98 10.19 1.02
C ASP A 85 8.75 9.57 0.35
N ALA A 86 8.86 9.19 -0.91
CA ALA A 86 7.68 8.88 -1.70
C ALA A 86 7.04 7.51 -1.37
N TYR A 87 7.84 6.47 -1.16
CA TYR A 87 7.34 5.15 -0.77
C TYR A 87 6.84 5.10 0.69
N PRO A 88 7.53 5.67 1.69
CA PRO A 88 7.04 5.71 3.06
C PRO A 88 5.69 6.43 3.21
N ARG A 89 5.41 7.44 2.38
CA ARG A 89 4.08 8.09 2.36
C ARG A 89 2.97 7.14 1.92
N VAL A 90 3.22 6.29 0.91
CA VAL A 90 2.25 5.29 0.46
C VAL A 90 2.09 4.21 1.53
N ASP A 91 3.20 3.74 2.11
CA ASP A 91 3.19 2.73 3.18
C ASP A 91 2.37 3.18 4.41
N LYS A 92 2.60 4.42 4.88
CA LYS A 92 1.81 5.04 5.95
C LYS A 92 0.33 5.17 5.62
N MET A 93 -0.02 5.34 4.35
CA MET A 93 -1.41 5.42 3.91
C MET A 93 -2.04 4.02 3.93
N LEU A 94 -1.37 3.03 3.35
CA LEU A 94 -1.87 1.64 3.29
C LEU A 94 -2.03 1.02 4.68
N THR A 95 -1.11 1.29 5.60
CA THR A 95 -1.17 0.78 6.99
C THR A 95 -2.29 1.38 7.83
N LYS A 96 -2.85 2.53 7.43
CA LYS A 96 -4.00 3.17 8.10
C LYS A 96 -5.35 2.73 7.56
N VAL A 97 -5.36 2.08 6.40
CA VAL A 97 -6.58 1.62 5.74
C VAL A 97 -6.97 0.26 6.33
N ASP A 98 -8.27 0.02 6.45
CA ASP A 98 -8.80 -1.29 6.85
C ASP A 98 -8.23 -2.40 5.93
N PRO A 99 -7.62 -3.48 6.47
CA PRO A 99 -7.09 -4.59 5.68
C PRO A 99 -8.10 -5.20 4.70
N GLU A 100 -9.41 -5.17 5.01
CA GLU A 100 -10.45 -5.66 4.11
C GLU A 100 -10.54 -4.82 2.82
N LEU A 101 -10.35 -3.50 2.90
CA LEU A 101 -10.34 -2.62 1.73
C LEU A 101 -9.09 -2.80 0.85
N LEU A 102 -8.04 -3.41 1.39
CA LEU A 102 -6.79 -3.69 0.67
C LEU A 102 -6.85 -4.99 -0.15
N ARG A 103 -7.96 -5.73 -0.08
CA ARG A 103 -8.21 -6.88 -0.95
C ARG A 103 -8.50 -6.45 -2.38
N LEU A 104 -8.08 -7.25 -3.34
CA LEU A 104 -8.25 -6.92 -4.77
C LEU A 104 -9.72 -6.81 -5.19
N SER A 105 -10.60 -7.61 -4.57
CA SER A 105 -12.04 -7.54 -4.81
C SER A 105 -12.63 -6.16 -4.48
N ASN A 106 -11.99 -5.46 -3.53
CA ASN A 106 -12.50 -4.25 -2.91
C ASN A 106 -11.81 -2.99 -3.45
N SER A 107 -11.15 -3.08 -4.61
CA SER A 107 -10.36 -1.98 -5.19
C SER A 107 -11.16 -0.70 -5.41
N LYS A 108 -12.46 -0.83 -5.74
CA LYS A 108 -13.38 0.29 -5.92
C LYS A 108 -13.78 0.92 -4.59
N GLU A 109 -13.99 0.11 -3.55
CA GLU A 109 -14.29 0.61 -2.21
C GLU A 109 -13.09 1.34 -1.61
N LEU A 110 -11.87 0.88 -1.88
CA LEU A 110 -10.65 1.59 -1.51
C LEU A 110 -10.62 3.02 -2.06
N LEU A 111 -10.93 3.19 -3.35
CA LEU A 111 -10.97 4.54 -3.94
C LEU A 111 -12.04 5.41 -3.27
N SER A 112 -13.24 4.86 -3.10
CA SER A 112 -14.37 5.55 -2.46
C SER A 112 -14.07 5.95 -1.01
N PHE A 113 -13.31 5.14 -0.29
CA PHE A 113 -12.81 5.48 1.04
C PHE A 113 -11.81 6.63 0.95
N LEU A 114 -10.79 6.50 0.11
CA LEU A 114 -9.70 7.48 0.03
C LEU A 114 -10.13 8.86 -0.49
N THR A 115 -11.14 8.93 -1.38
CA THR A 115 -11.71 10.21 -1.86
C THR A 115 -12.40 11.03 -0.78
N LYS A 116 -12.82 10.41 0.33
CA LYS A 116 -13.36 11.13 1.49
C LYS A 116 -12.27 11.78 2.34
N HIS A 117 -11.03 11.28 2.26
CA HIS A 117 -9.92 11.71 3.12
C HIS A 117 -8.87 12.57 2.39
N TYR A 118 -8.75 12.43 1.07
CA TYR A 118 -7.68 13.06 0.30
C TYR A 118 -8.22 13.80 -0.93
N LYS A 119 -7.51 14.88 -1.30
CA LYS A 119 -7.77 15.62 -2.54
C LYS A 119 -7.39 14.78 -3.76
N PRO A 120 -8.01 15.00 -4.94
CA PRO A 120 -7.69 14.27 -6.16
C PRO A 120 -6.20 14.26 -6.51
N SER A 121 -5.49 15.39 -6.36
CA SER A 121 -4.06 15.48 -6.64
C SER A 121 -3.21 14.57 -5.76
N THR A 122 -3.56 14.47 -4.47
CA THR A 122 -2.93 13.54 -3.52
C THR A 122 -3.23 12.09 -3.88
N LEU A 123 -4.45 11.80 -4.34
CA LEU A 123 -4.82 10.47 -4.79
C LEU A 123 -4.09 10.07 -6.08
N VAL A 124 -3.91 10.99 -7.03
CA VAL A 124 -3.08 10.74 -8.23
C VAL A 124 -1.67 10.34 -7.82
N PHE A 125 -1.07 11.02 -6.84
CA PHE A 125 0.23 10.65 -6.29
C PHE A 125 0.20 9.20 -5.76
N TYR A 126 -0.73 8.84 -4.87
CA TYR A 126 -0.79 7.47 -4.33
C TYR A 126 -1.10 6.41 -5.39
N TYR A 127 -2.13 6.62 -6.20
CA TYR A 127 -2.58 5.68 -7.23
C TYR A 127 -1.54 5.48 -8.34
N THR A 128 -0.68 6.46 -8.62
CA THR A 128 0.45 6.27 -9.54
C THR A 128 1.39 5.19 -9.03
N LYS A 129 1.70 5.18 -7.72
CA LYS A 129 2.57 4.16 -7.12
C LYS A 129 1.85 2.83 -6.94
N ILE A 130 0.60 2.85 -6.48
CA ILE A 130 -0.23 1.64 -6.32
C ILE A 130 -0.40 0.93 -7.67
N SER A 131 -0.73 1.67 -8.73
CA SER A 131 -0.86 1.10 -10.07
C SER A 131 0.48 0.56 -10.60
N ALA A 132 1.62 1.20 -10.28
CA ALA A 132 2.94 0.66 -10.61
C ALA A 132 3.25 -0.64 -9.86
N CYS A 133 2.91 -0.72 -8.57
CA CYS A 133 3.00 -1.93 -7.76
C CYS A 133 2.11 -3.05 -8.35
N ALA A 134 0.87 -2.72 -8.73
CA ALA A 134 -0.05 -3.67 -9.32
C ALA A 134 0.42 -4.19 -10.69
N ASN A 135 0.96 -3.31 -11.54
CA ASN A 135 1.58 -3.72 -12.81
C ASN A 135 2.80 -4.62 -12.58
N TRP A 136 3.59 -4.36 -11.55
CA TRP A 136 4.68 -5.24 -11.15
C TRP A 136 4.16 -6.60 -10.67
N ALA A 137 3.13 -6.64 -9.82
CA ALA A 137 2.53 -7.87 -9.33
C ALA A 137 1.96 -8.73 -10.48
N VAL A 138 1.35 -8.10 -11.50
CA VAL A 138 0.92 -8.77 -12.73
C VAL A 138 2.11 -9.35 -13.50
N LYS A 139 3.21 -8.60 -13.64
CA LYS A 139 4.43 -9.08 -14.30
C LYS A 139 5.15 -10.21 -13.54
N GLN A 140 4.84 -10.40 -12.27
CA GLN A 140 5.38 -11.48 -11.44
C GLN A 140 4.39 -12.65 -11.29
N ASP A 141 3.30 -12.65 -12.07
CA ASP A 141 2.22 -13.64 -12.01
C ASP A 141 1.58 -13.78 -10.61
N ILE A 142 1.70 -12.73 -9.78
CA ILE A 142 1.09 -12.67 -8.44
C ILE A 142 -0.40 -12.35 -8.58
N TRP A 143 -0.74 -11.46 -9.49
CA TRP A 143 -2.10 -11.02 -9.79
C TRP A 143 -2.42 -11.19 -11.26
N GLU A 144 -3.66 -11.52 -11.59
CA GLU A 144 -4.10 -11.71 -12.97
C GLU A 144 -4.20 -10.38 -13.74
N LYS A 145 -4.63 -9.31 -13.07
CA LYS A 145 -4.83 -7.99 -13.69
C LYS A 145 -4.60 -6.86 -12.70
N ASN A 146 -4.28 -5.67 -13.22
CA ASN A 146 -4.18 -4.45 -12.41
C ASN A 146 -5.56 -3.78 -12.27
N PRO A 147 -6.18 -3.79 -11.07
CA PRO A 147 -7.50 -3.21 -10.87
C PRO A 147 -7.48 -1.67 -10.72
N TYR A 148 -6.30 -1.05 -10.53
CA TYR A 148 -6.16 0.38 -10.21
C TYR A 148 -5.85 1.27 -11.44
N SER A 149 -5.61 0.66 -12.61
CA SER A 149 -5.22 1.37 -13.84
C SER A 149 -6.30 2.35 -14.31
N ARG A 150 -7.57 1.92 -14.32
CA ARG A 150 -8.71 2.74 -14.73
C ARG A 150 -8.97 3.89 -13.77
N ASP A 151 -8.92 3.61 -12.47
CA ASP A 151 -9.15 4.61 -11.43
C ASP A 151 -8.08 5.71 -11.45
N LEU A 152 -6.83 5.34 -11.69
CA LEU A 152 -5.74 6.30 -11.89
C LEU A 152 -6.00 7.22 -13.10
N ALA A 153 -6.51 6.69 -14.22
CA ALA A 153 -6.82 7.50 -15.40
C ALA A 153 -7.92 8.53 -15.10
N ILE A 154 -8.96 8.14 -14.38
CA ILE A 154 -10.04 9.03 -13.95
C ILE A 154 -9.53 10.12 -13.00
N LEU A 155 -8.68 9.76 -12.03
CA LEU A 155 -8.11 10.74 -11.10
C LEU A 155 -7.22 11.76 -11.81
N LYS A 156 -6.46 11.34 -12.82
CA LYS A 156 -5.62 12.24 -13.61
C LYS A 156 -6.45 13.26 -14.39
N SER A 157 -7.50 12.82 -15.07
CA SER A 157 -8.37 13.74 -15.82
C SER A 157 -9.08 14.76 -14.94
N GLN A 158 -9.38 14.42 -13.68
CA GLN A 158 -9.92 15.39 -12.71
C GLN A 158 -8.90 16.45 -12.27
N CYS A 159 -7.61 16.18 -12.40
CA CYS A 159 -6.53 17.08 -12.02
C CYS A 159 -6.00 17.92 -13.19
N GLU A 160 -6.32 17.54 -14.43
CA GLU A 160 -6.04 18.29 -15.65
C GLU A 160 -6.97 19.50 -15.76
N ASN A 161 -6.86 20.43 -14.80
CA ASN A 161 -7.47 21.75 -14.94
C ASN A 161 -6.38 22.77 -15.28
N PRO A 162 -6.26 23.20 -16.56
CA PRO A 162 -5.23 24.14 -17.00
C PRO A 162 -5.34 25.49 -16.27
N GLU A 163 -6.53 25.87 -15.79
CA GLU A 163 -6.74 27.11 -15.04
C GLU A 163 -6.12 27.09 -13.64
N LYS A 164 -5.82 25.90 -13.10
CA LYS A 164 -5.16 25.71 -11.80
C LYS A 164 -3.65 25.53 -11.91
N SER A 165 -3.09 25.53 -13.12
CA SER A 165 -1.64 25.60 -13.29
C SER A 165 -1.16 26.96 -12.80
N GLY A 166 -0.04 26.99 -12.05
CA GLY A 166 0.54 28.26 -11.61
C GLY A 166 0.80 29.14 -12.82
N LYS A 167 0.13 30.30 -12.89
CA LYS A 167 0.33 31.24 -14.00
C LYS A 167 1.78 31.69 -14.00
N ALA A 168 2.45 31.56 -15.14
CA ALA A 168 3.78 32.13 -15.32
C ALA A 168 3.72 33.65 -15.16
N TYR A 169 4.75 34.22 -14.55
CA TYR A 169 4.92 35.67 -14.52
C TYR A 169 5.17 36.19 -15.94
N SER A 170 4.52 37.29 -16.29
CA SER A 170 4.89 38.07 -17.46
C SER A 170 6.24 38.76 -17.27
N ASP A 171 6.88 39.19 -18.36
CA ASP A 171 8.18 39.88 -18.31
C ASP A 171 8.12 41.14 -17.45
N SER A 172 7.01 41.88 -17.49
CA SER A 172 6.81 43.08 -16.69
C SER A 172 6.68 42.77 -15.19
N GLU A 173 5.99 41.67 -14.84
CA GLU A 173 5.88 41.19 -13.47
C GLU A 173 7.23 40.70 -12.95
N ALA A 174 7.96 39.90 -13.74
CA ALA A 174 9.29 39.41 -13.40
C ALA A 174 10.27 40.57 -13.15
N MET A 175 10.30 41.58 -14.02
CA MET A 175 11.13 42.78 -13.85
C MET A 175 10.72 43.60 -12.62
N THR A 176 9.43 43.67 -12.33
CA THR A 176 8.91 44.35 -11.12
C THR A 176 9.36 43.62 -9.84
N ILE A 177 9.30 42.29 -9.84
CA ILE A 177 9.78 41.44 -8.73
C ILE A 177 11.28 41.63 -8.54
N LEU A 178 12.08 41.53 -9.61
CA LEU A 178 13.53 41.69 -9.56
C LEU A 178 13.93 43.08 -9.05
N LYS A 179 13.24 44.14 -9.49
CA LYS A 179 13.48 45.50 -8.99
C LYS A 179 13.17 45.61 -7.50
N ALA A 180 12.06 45.04 -7.04
CA ALA A 180 11.67 45.08 -5.63
C ALA A 180 12.65 44.31 -4.72
N ILE A 181 13.19 43.18 -5.20
CA ILE A 181 14.26 42.43 -4.52
C ILE A 181 15.54 43.28 -4.46
N ALA A 182 15.95 43.87 -5.59
CA ALA A 182 17.18 44.65 -5.68
C ALA A 182 17.16 45.91 -4.80
N THR A 183 15.99 46.52 -4.60
CA THR A 183 15.83 47.71 -3.75
C THR A 183 15.40 47.37 -2.32
N ASP A 184 15.41 46.09 -1.93
CA ASP A 184 15.02 45.64 -0.58
C ASP A 184 13.64 46.15 -0.13
N ARG A 185 12.73 46.37 -1.08
CA ARG A 185 11.44 47.06 -0.85
C ARG A 185 10.61 46.40 0.24
N PHE A 186 10.67 45.07 0.34
CA PHE A 186 9.90 44.26 1.29
C PHE A 186 10.78 43.60 2.35
N THR A 187 12.04 44.03 2.47
CA THR A 187 12.98 43.48 3.44
C THR A 187 12.82 44.20 4.78
N SER A 188 12.76 43.45 5.89
CA SER A 188 12.73 44.07 7.22
C SER A 188 13.98 44.92 7.48
N PRO A 189 13.87 46.11 8.10
CA PRO A 189 15.02 46.90 8.51
C PRO A 189 15.99 46.11 9.39
N TYR A 190 15.47 45.21 10.22
CA TYR A 190 16.21 44.39 11.17
C TYR A 190 16.71 43.04 10.60
N ALA A 191 16.43 42.74 9.32
CA ALA A 191 16.89 41.50 8.71
C ALA A 191 18.42 41.47 8.61
N TYR A 192 19.02 40.37 9.10
CA TYR A 192 20.46 40.12 9.03
C TYR A 192 20.97 40.00 7.58
N ILE A 193 20.21 39.34 6.71
CA ILE A 193 20.48 39.25 5.27
C ILE A 193 19.37 39.99 4.54
N LYS A 194 19.77 40.87 3.63
CA LYS A 194 18.86 41.63 2.78
C LYS A 194 18.42 40.81 1.55
N HIS A 195 17.20 41.00 1.05
CA HIS A 195 16.72 40.28 -0.14
C HIS A 195 17.59 40.55 -1.37
N SER A 196 18.16 41.74 -1.48
CA SER A 196 19.11 42.12 -2.54
C SER A 196 20.29 41.16 -2.68
N TYR A 197 20.70 40.48 -1.61
CA TYR A 197 21.71 39.41 -1.63
C TYR A 197 21.37 38.29 -2.64
N TYR A 198 20.09 37.92 -2.74
CA TYR A 198 19.61 36.89 -3.67
C TYR A 198 19.25 37.44 -5.06
N GLY A 199 19.43 38.74 -5.31
CA GLY A 199 18.97 39.39 -6.54
C GLY A 199 19.58 38.81 -7.81
N GLN A 200 20.90 38.55 -7.81
CA GLN A 200 21.56 37.94 -8.98
C GLN A 200 21.14 36.49 -9.19
N PHE A 201 20.93 35.74 -8.10
CA PHE A 201 20.45 34.37 -8.17
C PHE A 201 19.04 34.30 -8.75
N LEU A 202 18.11 35.12 -8.26
CA LEU A 202 16.75 35.19 -8.81
C LEU A 202 16.74 35.65 -10.28
N LYS A 203 17.58 36.62 -10.64
CA LYS A 203 17.74 37.04 -12.04
C LYS A 203 18.21 35.89 -12.92
N PHE A 204 19.18 35.12 -12.45
CA PHE A 204 19.62 33.91 -13.14
C PHE A 204 18.49 32.91 -13.32
N LEU A 205 17.67 32.64 -12.28
CA LEU A 205 16.51 31.74 -12.39
C LEU A 205 15.48 32.22 -13.42
N PHE A 206 15.12 33.52 -13.42
CA PHE A 206 14.19 34.07 -14.40
C PHE A 206 14.69 33.95 -15.85
N LEU A 207 16.01 34.06 -16.08
CA LEU A 207 16.60 33.97 -17.42
C LEU A 207 16.81 32.54 -17.90
N THR A 208 16.98 31.58 -16.99
CA THR A 208 17.39 30.21 -17.33
C THR A 208 16.30 29.17 -17.11
N GLY A 209 15.29 29.45 -16.29
CA GLY A 209 14.23 28.50 -15.93
C GLY A 209 14.72 27.30 -15.12
N ALA A 210 15.91 27.43 -14.49
CA ALA A 210 16.52 26.42 -13.64
C ALA A 210 15.80 26.20 -12.30
#